data_AF-A0A4Q5ZNR1-F1
#
_entry.id   AF-A0A4Q5ZNR1-F1
#
_cell.length_a   1.000
_cell.length_b   1.000
_cell.length_c   1.000
_cell.angle_alpha   90.00
_cell.angle_beta   90.00
_cell.angle_gamma   90.00
#
_symmetry.space_group_name_H-M   'P 1'
#
loop_
_entity.id
_entity.type
_entity.pdbx_description
1 polymer ?
#
loop_
_entity_poly.entity_id
_entity_poly.type
_entity_poly.pdbx_seq_one_letter_code
_entity_poly.pdbx_strand_id
1 'polypeptide(L)' 'MSKRASAKYKLDRRMGENIWGRPKSPVNKREYGPGQHGQRRKGKVSDFGIQLRAKQKLKGYYG' A
#
# COMPACT_ATOMS: atom_id res chain seq x y z
N MET A 1 4.93 6.86 -19.17
CA MET A 1 4.34 6.72 -17.81
C MET A 1 2.83 6.63 -17.96
N SER A 2 2.30 5.45 -18.29
CA SER A 2 0.84 5.27 -18.41
C SER A 2 0.21 5.27 -17.01
N LYS A 3 -0.99 5.88 -16.89
CA LYS A 3 -1.78 5.85 -15.66
C LYS A 3 -2.06 4.38 -15.32
N ARG A 4 -1.87 4.00 -14.04
CA ARG A 4 -2.21 2.63 -13.61
C ARG A 4 -3.71 2.42 -13.82
N ALA A 5 -4.08 1.54 -14.76
CA ALA A 5 -5.44 1.04 -14.90
C ALA A 5 -5.83 0.04 -13.79
N SER A 6 -4.89 -0.33 -12.92
CA SER A 6 -5.10 -1.31 -11.85
C SER A 6 -5.90 -0.76 -10.67
N ALA A 7 -6.39 -1.66 -9.81
CA ALA A 7 -7.15 -1.34 -8.61
C ALA A 7 -6.43 -0.32 -7.70
N LYS A 8 -6.77 0.97 -7.85
CA LYS A 8 -6.20 2.14 -7.15
C LYS A 8 -6.04 1.89 -5.64
N TYR A 9 -7.09 1.35 -5.02
CA TYR A 9 -7.17 1.12 -3.58
C TYR A 9 -6.43 -0.13 -3.08
N LYS A 10 -5.82 -0.93 -3.98
CA LYS A 10 -4.90 -2.02 -3.58
C LYS A 10 -3.64 -1.45 -2.90
N LEU A 11 -3.32 -0.18 -3.18
CA LEU A 11 -2.18 0.50 -2.58
C LEU A 11 -2.32 0.68 -1.07
N ASP A 12 -3.52 0.99 -0.57
CA ASP A 12 -3.78 1.19 0.87
C ASP A 12 -3.33 -0.02 1.68
N ARG A 13 -3.70 -1.22 1.23
CA ARG A 13 -3.29 -2.48 1.88
C ARG A 13 -1.81 -2.78 1.73
N ARG A 14 -1.18 -2.33 0.64
CA ARG A 14 0.27 -2.50 0.43
C ARG A 14 1.05 -1.61 1.40
N MET A 15 0.58 -0.39 1.61
CA MET A 15 1.19 0.58 2.54
C MET A 15 0.76 0.37 3.99
N GLY A 16 -0.34 -0.34 4.22
CA GLY A 16 -0.92 -0.52 5.56
C GLY A 16 -1.61 0.74 6.08
N GLU A 17 -2.02 1.65 5.20
CA GLU A 17 -2.57 2.95 5.57
C GLU A 17 -3.66 3.38 4.58
N ASN A 18 -4.64 4.12 5.08
CA ASN A 18 -5.68 4.72 4.25
C ASN A 18 -5.16 6.03 3.65
N ILE A 19 -4.49 5.93 2.50
CA ILE A 19 -3.74 7.02 1.88
C ILE A 19 -4.64 8.19 1.46
N TRP A 20 -5.90 7.91 1.10
CA TRP A 20 -6.86 8.92 0.62
C TRP A 20 -7.98 9.23 1.62
N GLY A 21 -7.88 8.77 2.87
CA GLY A 21 -8.87 9.06 3.92
C GLY A 21 -10.29 8.54 3.63
N ARG A 22 -10.45 7.51 2.79
CA ARG A 22 -11.78 7.01 2.40
C ARG A 22 -12.39 6.13 3.49
N PRO A 23 -13.68 6.27 3.83
CA PRO A 23 -14.33 5.39 4.81
C PRO A 23 -14.37 3.92 4.36
N LYS A 24 -14.53 3.69 3.05
CA LYS A 24 -14.52 2.34 2.43
C LYS A 24 -13.11 1.87 2.01
N SER A 25 -12.05 2.31 2.70
CA SER A 25 -10.70 1.87 2.35
C SER A 25 -10.53 0.36 2.58
N PRO A 26 -9.91 -0.38 1.65
CA PRO A 26 -9.70 -1.81 1.80
C PRO A 26 -8.82 -2.20 2.99
N VAL A 27 -8.01 -1.26 3.52
CA VAL A 27 -7.18 -1.51 4.71
C VAL A 27 -8.02 -1.62 5.98
N ASN A 28 -9.10 -0.83 6.10
CA ASN A 28 -10.01 -0.85 7.26
C ASN A 28 -10.68 -2.21 7.48
N LYS A 29 -10.83 -3.00 6.41
CA LYS A 29 -11.37 -4.38 6.48
C LYS A 29 -10.26 -5.44 6.53
N ARG A 30 -9.07 -5.14 6.01
CA ARG A 30 -7.98 -6.09 5.78
C ARG A 30 -6.64 -5.42 6.01
N GLU A 31 -6.22 -5.39 7.26
CA GLU A 31 -4.99 -4.76 7.77
C GLU A 31 -3.69 -5.52 7.39
N TYR A 32 -3.75 -6.34 6.35
CA TYR A 32 -2.63 -7.16 5.87
C TYR A 32 -2.38 -6.90 4.38
N GLY A 33 -1.17 -7.24 3.93
CA GLY A 33 -0.73 -6.99 2.56
C GLY A 33 -1.64 -7.66 1.51
N PRO A 34 -1.68 -7.17 0.26
CA PRO A 34 -2.40 -7.86 -0.80
C PRO A 34 -1.68 -9.15 -1.23
N GLY A 35 -2.44 -10.12 -1.78
CA GLY A 35 -1.92 -11.39 -2.30
C GLY A 35 -1.90 -12.53 -1.27
N GLN A 36 -1.55 -13.74 -1.73
CA GLN A 36 -1.56 -14.98 -0.93
C GLN A 36 -0.65 -14.88 0.31
N HIS A 37 0.49 -14.20 0.19
CA HIS A 37 1.46 -14.05 1.30
C HIS A 37 1.14 -12.82 2.17
N GLY A 38 0.05 -12.12 1.90
CA GLY A 38 -0.32 -10.88 2.56
C GLY A 38 -0.51 -11.00 4.06
N GLN A 39 -1.04 -12.14 4.52
CA GLN A 39 -1.29 -12.46 5.93
C GLN A 39 -0.08 -13.06 6.65
N ARG A 40 0.98 -13.42 5.93
CA ARG A 40 2.19 -13.94 6.57
C ARG A 40 2.84 -12.83 7.41
N ARG A 41 3.48 -13.21 8.52
CA ARG A 41 4.23 -12.26 9.36
C ARG A 41 5.29 -11.56 8.51
N LYS A 42 5.29 -10.23 8.53
CA LYS A 42 6.28 -9.42 7.82
C LYS A 42 7.60 -9.45 8.61
N GLY A 43 8.70 -9.77 7.94
CA GLY A 43 10.04 -9.61 8.51
C GLY A 43 10.44 -8.14 8.64
N LYS A 44 11.60 -7.89 9.27
CA LYS A 44 12.19 -6.55 9.38
C LYS A 44 12.42 -5.97 7.99
N VAL A 45 11.96 -4.74 7.78
CA VAL A 45 12.17 -4.00 6.53
C VAL A 45 13.57 -3.39 6.56
N SER A 46 14.29 -3.42 5.44
CA SER A 46 15.57 -2.71 5.31
C SER A 46 15.37 -1.20 5.32
N ASP A 47 16.44 -0.44 5.61
CA ASP A 47 16.38 1.03 5.60
C ASP A 47 15.95 1.58 4.24
N PHE A 48 16.55 1.07 3.16
CA PHE A 48 16.11 1.38 1.80
C PHE A 48 14.63 1.02 1.56
N GLY A 49 14.14 -0.08 2.13
CA GLY A 49 12.74 -0.47 2.02
C GLY A 49 11.78 0.50 2.68
N ILE A 50 12.19 1.16 3.77
CA ILE A 50 11.44 2.23 4.43
C ILE A 50 11.36 3.45 3.51
N GLN A 51 12.50 3.90 2.98
CA GLN A 51 12.57 5.04 2.06
C GLN A 51 11.76 4.79 0.78
N LEU A 52 11.86 3.57 0.22
CA LEU A 52 11.10 3.17 -0.95
C LEU A 52 9.59 3.21 -0.69
N ARG A 53 9.13 2.77 0.49
CA ARG A 53 7.70 2.87 0.86
C ARG A 53 7.24 4.32 0.91
N ALA A 54 8.02 5.22 1.52
CA ALA A 54 7.70 6.65 1.55
C ALA A 54 7.58 7.23 0.13
N LYS A 55 8.55 6.95 -0.75
CA LYS A 55 8.53 7.35 -2.16
C LYS A 55 7.31 6.82 -2.90
N GLN A 56 6.97 5.54 -2.72
CA GLN A 56 5.83 4.92 -3.39
C GLN A 56 4.48 5.43 -2.85
N LYS A 57 4.42 5.88 -1.59
CA LYS A 57 3.22 6.50 -1.01
C LYS A 57 2.94 7.83 -1.71
N LEU A 58 3.94 8.71 -1.80
CA LEU A 58 3.82 9.99 -2.51
C LEU A 58 3.47 9.79 -3.98
N LYS A 59 4.20 8.89 -4.66
CA LYS A 59 3.91 8.56 -6.07
C LYS A 59 2.51 8.01 -6.27
N GLY A 60 1.98 7.24 -5.31
CA GLY A 60 0.65 6.68 -5.40
C GLY A 60 -0.45 7.69 -5.07
N TYR A 61 -0.19 8.64 -4.16
CA TYR A 61 -1.14 9.69 -3.80
C TYR A 61 -1.38 10.66 -4.97
N TYR A 62 -0.31 11.12 -5.61
CA TYR A 62 -0.34 12.14 -6.66
C TYR A 62 -0.30 11.61 -8.11
N GLY A 63 0.04 10.33 -8.30
CA GLY A 63 0.23 9.72 -9.63
C GLY A 63 -1.02 9.17 -10.30
#